data_AF-A0A6N9I166-F1
#
_entry.id   AF-A0A6N9I166-F1
#
_cell.length_a   1.000
_cell.length_b   1.000
_cell.length_c   1.000
_cell.angle_alpha   90.00
_cell.angle_beta   90.00
_cell.angle_gamma   90.00
#
_symmetry.space_group_name_H-M   'P 1'
#
loop_
_entity.id
_entity.type
_entity.pdbx_description
1 polymer ?
#
loop_
_entity_poly.entity_id
_entity_poly.type
_entity_poly.pdbx_seq_one_letter_code
_entity_poly.pdbx_strand_id
1 'polypeptide(L)'
;MLNATKLEATKYYPSNPLKRFSFIAKSALLVASIFVYNETGLGLLAIAGMVSLNAHFMTFEDTADRNPLNLVDLVVSVLLIILTTILMIIRS
;
A
#
# COMPACT_ATOMS: atom_id res chain seq x y z
N MET A 1 35.49 -2.14 16.28
CA MET A 1 34.06 -2.51 16.07
C MET A 1 33.26 -1.33 15.49
N LEU A 2 33.79 -0.66 14.46
CA LEU A 2 33.28 0.63 13.98
C LEU A 2 33.03 0.56 12.47
N ASN A 3 32.21 -0.40 12.03
CA ASN A 3 31.81 -0.48 10.62
C ASN A 3 30.44 -1.14 10.38
N ALA A 4 29.85 -1.84 11.34
CA ALA A 4 28.53 -2.45 11.17
C ALA A 4 27.38 -1.42 11.16
N THR A 5 27.47 -0.36 11.97
CA THR A 5 26.41 0.66 12.09
C THR A 5 26.28 1.59 10.88
N LYS A 6 27.33 1.74 10.06
CA LYS A 6 27.26 2.53 8.81
C LYS A 6 26.67 1.76 7.64
N LEU A 7 26.75 0.43 7.66
CA LEU A 7 26.23 -0.43 6.60
C LEU A 7 24.69 -0.56 6.65
N GLU A 8 24.08 -0.48 7.83
CA GLU A 8 22.61 -0.47 7.97
C GLU A 8 21.96 0.80 7.40
N ALA A 9 22.68 1.93 7.36
CA ALA A 9 22.15 3.22 6.95
C ALA A 9 21.91 3.39 5.43
N THR A 10 22.25 2.37 4.62
CA THR A 10 22.15 2.43 3.15
C THR A 10 21.53 1.17 2.53
N LYS A 11 20.49 0.60 3.18
CA LYS A 11 19.64 -0.42 2.54
C LYS A 11 18.77 0.23 1.46
N TYR A 12 19.26 0.23 0.23
CA TYR A 12 18.51 0.59 -0.97
C TYR A 12 18.19 -0.68 -1.75
N TYR A 13 16.92 -1.09 -1.77
CA TYR A 13 16.51 -2.21 -2.59
C TYR A 13 15.98 -1.73 -3.93
N PRO A 14 16.64 -2.10 -5.06
CA PRO A 14 16.22 -1.66 -6.38
C PRO A 14 14.77 -2.06 -6.67
N SER A 15 14.08 -1.26 -7.48
CA SER A 15 12.68 -1.52 -7.84
C SER A 15 12.57 -2.85 -8.61
N ASN A 16 11.86 -3.82 -8.04
CA ASN A 16 11.53 -5.08 -8.70
C ASN A 16 10.14 -4.94 -9.38
N PRO A 17 9.86 -5.57 -10.53
CA PRO A 17 8.51 -5.68 -11.11
C PRO A 17 7.40 -5.95 -10.09
N LEU A 18 7.64 -6.77 -9.06
CA LEU A 18 6.65 -7.04 -8.00
C LEU A 18 6.24 -5.78 -7.23
N LYS A 19 7.19 -4.91 -6.88
CA LYS A 19 6.96 -3.63 -6.19
C LYS A 19 6.10 -2.69 -7.05
N ARG A 20 6.36 -2.66 -8.36
CA ARG A 20 5.58 -1.85 -9.32
C ARG A 20 4.16 -2.39 -9.49
N PHE A 21 4.02 -3.71 -9.58
CA PHE A 21 2.72 -4.35 -9.69
C PHE A 21 1.85 -4.10 -8.46
N SER A 22 2.44 -4.21 -7.25
CA SER A 22 1.76 -3.83 -6.00
C SER A 22 1.20 -2.42 -6.08
N PHE A 23 2.02 -1.46 -6.47
CA PHE A 23 1.62 -0.05 -6.54
C PHE A 23 0.49 0.18 -7.55
N ILE A 24 0.61 -0.41 -8.74
CA ILE A 24 -0.40 -0.28 -9.80
C ILE A 24 -1.73 -0.91 -9.35
N ALA A 25 -1.69 -2.12 -8.77
CA ALA A 25 -2.89 -2.81 -8.31
C ALA A 25 -3.63 -2.00 -7.25
N LYS A 26 -2.91 -1.46 -6.26
CA LYS A 26 -3.49 -0.64 -5.19
C LYS A 26 -4.05 0.68 -5.70
N SER A 27 -3.36 1.31 -6.64
CA SER A 27 -3.84 2.53 -7.29
C SER A 27 -5.11 2.27 -8.08
N ALA A 28 -5.19 1.15 -8.80
CA ALA A 28 -6.39 0.75 -9.53
C ALA A 28 -7.58 0.48 -8.58
N LEU A 29 -7.34 -0.20 -7.45
CA LEU A 29 -8.37 -0.41 -6.42
C LEU A 29 -8.84 0.92 -5.80
N LEU A 30 -7.92 1.85 -5.55
CA LEU A 30 -8.25 3.18 -5.02
C LEU A 30 -9.17 3.93 -5.98
N VAL A 31 -8.83 3.95 -7.27
CA VAL A 31 -9.67 4.58 -8.31
C VAL A 31 -11.01 3.86 -8.43
N ALA A 32 -11.02 2.52 -8.42
CA ALA A 32 -12.24 1.73 -8.50
C ALA A 32 -13.21 2.04 -7.35
N SER A 33 -12.69 2.30 -6.13
CA SER A 33 -13.53 2.62 -4.97
C SER A 33 -14.44 3.84 -5.17
N ILE A 34 -14.01 4.82 -5.98
CA ILE A 34 -14.78 6.03 -6.28
C ILE A 34 -16.07 5.70 -7.03
N PHE A 35 -16.04 4.67 -7.88
CA PHE A 35 -17.13 4.25 -8.76
C PHE A 35 -18.05 3.19 -8.15
N VAL A 36 -17.76 2.69 -6.95
CA VAL A 36 -18.62 1.72 -6.24
C VAL A 36 -19.57 2.45 -5.30
N TYR A 37 -20.87 2.22 -5.48
CA TYR A 37 -21.93 2.91 -4.73
C TYR A 37 -22.74 2.01 -3.80
N ASN A 38 -22.50 0.69 -3.83
CA ASN A 38 -23.18 -0.23 -2.92
C ASN A 38 -22.25 -0.62 -1.76
N GLU A 39 -22.85 -0.81 -0.58
CA GLU A 39 -22.16 -1.14 0.67
C GLU A 39 -21.32 -2.41 0.55
N THR A 40 -21.87 -3.45 -0.08
CA THR A 40 -21.17 -4.74 -0.23
C THR A 40 -19.85 -4.58 -0.99
N GLY A 41 -19.86 -3.85 -2.09
CA GLY A 41 -18.68 -3.60 -2.91
C GLY A 41 -17.66 -2.74 -2.19
N LEU A 42 -18.09 -1.70 -1.47
CA LEU A 42 -17.21 -0.88 -0.63
C LEU A 42 -16.60 -1.70 0.51
N GLY A 43 -17.36 -2.61 1.13
CA GLY A 43 -16.88 -3.55 2.14
C GLY A 43 -15.84 -4.53 1.58
N LEU A 44 -16.07 -5.10 0.39
CA LEU A 44 -15.09 -5.95 -0.31
C LEU A 44 -13.81 -5.17 -0.64
N LEU A 45 -13.93 -3.92 -1.06
CA LEU A 45 -12.79 -3.03 -1.32
C LEU A 45 -12.01 -2.69 -0.03
N ALA A 46 -12.69 -2.49 1.10
CA ALA A 46 -12.04 -2.27 2.39
C ALA A 46 -11.24 -3.50 2.83
N ILE A 47 -11.81 -4.70 2.69
CA ILE A 47 -11.11 -5.97 2.95
C ILE A 47 -9.91 -6.11 2.00
N ALA A 48 -10.09 -5.85 0.70
CA ALA A 48 -9.01 -5.88 -0.28
C ALA A 48 -7.90 -4.87 0.06
N GLY A 49 -8.25 -3.71 0.59
CA GLY A 49 -7.32 -2.70 1.10
C GLY A 49 -6.48 -3.21 2.26
N MET A 50 -7.11 -3.88 3.24
CA MET A 50 -6.39 -4.50 4.36
C MET A 50 -5.44 -5.62 3.90
N VAL A 51 -5.90 -6.49 3.00
CA VAL A 51 -5.06 -7.55 2.40
C VAL A 51 -3.89 -6.94 1.63
N SER A 52 -4.15 -5.88 0.86
CA SER A 52 -3.13 -5.17 0.08
C SER A 52 -2.10 -4.47 0.98
N LEU A 53 -2.53 -3.94 2.13
CA LEU A 53 -1.64 -3.38 3.14
C LEU A 53 -0.76 -4.46 3.77
N ASN A 54 -1.31 -5.64 4.07
CA ASN A 54 -0.50 -6.76 4.53
C ASN A 54 0.52 -7.21 3.46
N ALA A 55 0.10 -7.29 2.20
CA ALA A 55 0.96 -7.63 1.07
C ALA A 55 2.08 -6.59 0.84
N HIS A 56 1.87 -5.33 1.24
CA HIS A 56 2.93 -4.31 1.23
C HIS A 56 4.14 -4.79 2.04
N PHE A 57 3.92 -5.16 3.30
CA PHE A 57 4.99 -5.58 4.22
C PHE A 57 5.63 -6.91 3.82
N MET A 58 4.94 -7.74 3.03
CA MET A 58 5.52 -8.94 2.41
C MET A 58 6.40 -8.61 1.19
N THR A 59 6.09 -7.52 0.48
CA THR A 59 6.78 -7.13 -0.77
C THR A 59 7.94 -6.16 -0.53
N PHE A 60 7.80 -5.31 0.49
CA PHE A 60 8.80 -4.37 0.96
C PHE A 60 9.22 -4.85 2.35
N GLU A 61 10.29 -5.65 2.40
CA GLU A 61 10.79 -6.34 3.60
C GLU A 61 11.03 -5.42 4.81
N ASP A 62 11.25 -4.12 4.58
CA ASP A 62 11.67 -3.18 5.62
C ASP A 62 11.17 -1.75 5.35
N THR A 63 10.57 -1.12 6.36
CA THR A 63 10.27 0.33 6.37
C THR A 63 11.53 1.20 6.29
N ALA A 64 12.72 0.64 6.53
CA ALA A 64 14.00 1.29 6.32
C ALA A 64 14.45 1.33 4.84
N ASP A 65 13.75 0.65 3.92
CA ASP A 65 14.02 0.76 2.48
C ASP A 65 13.73 2.19 2.01
N ARG A 66 14.79 2.93 1.67
CA ARG A 66 14.72 4.31 1.17
C ARG A 66 14.16 4.43 -0.25
N ASN A 67 13.71 3.34 -0.86
CA ASN A 67 13.04 3.41 -2.15
C ASN A 67 11.77 4.27 -2.03
N PRO A 68 11.64 5.38 -2.78
CA PRO A 68 10.46 6.25 -2.70
C PRO A 68 9.16 5.51 -3.04
N LEU A 69 9.25 4.44 -3.84
CA LEU A 69 8.09 3.60 -4.17
C LEU A 69 7.51 2.88 -2.95
N ASN A 70 8.34 2.59 -1.93
CA ASN A 70 7.90 1.98 -0.67
C ASN A 70 6.91 2.90 0.05
N LEU A 71 7.33 4.14 0.31
CA LEU A 71 6.50 5.14 0.98
C LEU A 71 5.21 5.42 0.21
N VAL A 72 5.31 5.58 -1.11
CA VAL A 72 4.14 5.88 -1.95
C VAL A 72 3.15 4.72 -1.97
N ASP A 73 3.62 3.47 -2.11
CA ASP A 73 2.78 2.28 -2.09
C ASP A 73 2.08 2.08 -0.73
N LEU A 74 2.78 2.38 0.37
CA LEU A 74 2.20 2.39 1.71
C LEU A 74 1.10 3.45 1.85
N VAL A 75 1.38 4.69 1.43
CA VAL A 75 0.40 5.80 1.48
C VAL A 75 -0.85 5.46 0.66
N VAL A 76 -0.70 4.91 -0.54
CA VAL A 76 -1.86 4.49 -1.36
C VAL A 76 -2.64 3.38 -0.66
N SER A 77 -1.97 2.42 -0.02
CA SER A 77 -2.63 1.35 0.73
C SER A 77 -3.47 1.91 1.89
N VAL A 78 -2.92 2.86 2.64
CA VAL A 78 -3.62 3.53 3.76
C VAL A 78 -4.79 4.36 3.24
N LEU A 79 -4.58 5.14 2.17
CA LEU A 79 -5.64 5.93 1.54
C LEU A 79 -6.79 5.06 1.03
N LEU A 80 -6.49 3.88 0.47
CA LEU A 80 -7.51 2.94 0.01
C LEU A 80 -8.44 2.53 1.16
N ILE A 81 -7.89 2.16 2.31
CA ILE A 81 -8.68 1.76 3.48
C ILE A 81 -9.50 2.95 4.03
N ILE A 82 -8.86 4.11 4.20
CA ILE A 82 -9.54 5.30 4.74
C ILE A 82 -10.66 5.75 3.80
N LEU A 83 -10.36 5.87 2.50
CA LEU A 83 -11.32 6.34 1.50
C LEU A 83 -12.51 5.37 1.39
N THR A 84 -12.26 4.07 1.28
CA THR A 84 -13.33 3.06 1.20
C THR A 84 -14.21 3.09 2.45
N THR A 85 -13.63 3.26 3.63
CA THR A 85 -14.38 3.39 4.89
C THR A 85 -15.23 4.65 4.92
N ILE A 86 -14.67 5.81 4.53
CA ILE A 86 -15.42 7.08 4.45
C ILE A 86 -16.55 6.98 3.42
N LEU A 87 -16.27 6.43 2.24
CA LEU A 87 -17.28 6.24 1.19
C LEU A 87 -18.39 5.31 1.66
N MET A 88 -18.06 4.26 2.41
CA MET A 88 -19.05 3.37 3.00
C MET A 88 -19.94 4.12 3.99
N ILE A 89 -19.37 4.96 4.86
CA ILE A 89 -20.16 5.76 5.82
C ILE A 89 -21.06 6.80 5.13
N ILE A 90 -20.59 7.42 4.04
CA ILE A 90 -21.34 8.48 3.33
C ILE A 90 -22.42 7.90 2.42
N ARG A 91 -22.19 6.71 1.85
CA ARG A 91 -23.05 6.10 0.81
C ARG A 91 -23.91 4.93 1.33
N SER A 92 -23.75 4.55 2.60
CA SER A 92 -24.67 3.69 3.37
C SER A 92 -25.85 4.53 3.85
#